data_AF-A0A1W2EJJ9-F1
#
_entry.id   AF-A0A1W2EJJ9-F1
#
_cell.length_a   1.000
_cell.length_b   1.000
_cell.length_c   1.000
_cell.angle_alpha   90.00
_cell.angle_beta   90.00
_cell.angle_gamma   90.00
#
_symmetry.space_group_name_H-M   'P 1'
#
loop_
_entity.id
_entity.type
_entity.pdbx_description
1 polymer ?
#
loop_
_entity_poly.entity_id
_entity_poly.type
_entity_poly.pdbx_seq_one_letter_code
_entity_poly.pdbx_strand_id
1 'polypeptide(L)'
;MYTNPQRAVTDESKELRKQAGAWMRSVRERQGLTQHDVGTFAGYRYYTQYSAIEQGVGRVAPDRYAVISAALGVDPSFFARKLMCFYDPLTFDVLFTEADIDDDGTHLREPMGAVRDLPAYTSDGLKTLRKEAGQFIQSVREEAGLTQVDMADRMGYKFYTRVSQIERGVGRVPPEDFVTFTKALGVDPKPFVRRLLQAYDPIVYHLAFEQPVSRESVAG
;
A
#
# COMPACT_ATOMS: atom_id res chain seq x y z
N MET A 1 1.60 4.18 -12.89
CA MET A 1 1.48 5.29 -11.92
C MET A 1 0.51 4.83 -10.84
N TYR A 2 1.05 4.31 -9.73
CA TYR A 2 0.29 3.76 -8.61
C TYR A 2 -0.33 4.90 -7.80
N THR A 3 -1.34 5.54 -8.37
CA THR A 3 -2.05 6.62 -7.70
C THR A 3 -3.33 6.00 -7.14
N ASN A 4 -3.26 5.56 -5.88
CA ASN A 4 -4.45 5.53 -5.04
C ASN A 4 -5.00 6.97 -5.08
N PRO A 5 -6.26 7.23 -5.47
CA PRO A 5 -6.84 8.57 -5.43
C PRO A 5 -6.99 8.99 -3.96
N GLN A 6 -5.86 9.33 -3.33
CA GLN A 6 -5.84 9.94 -2.03
C GLN A 6 -6.35 11.36 -2.21
N ARG A 7 -7.36 11.68 -1.38
CA ARG A 7 -7.70 12.98 -0.78
C ARG A 7 -6.95 14.18 -1.39
N ALA A 8 -7.67 15.26 -1.67
CA ALA A 8 -7.03 16.59 -1.78
C ALA A 8 -6.02 16.72 -0.64
N VAL A 9 -4.75 17.00 -0.96
CA VAL A 9 -3.62 16.89 -0.03
C VAL A 9 -3.93 17.70 1.24
N THR A 10 -4.40 17.01 2.28
CA THR A 10 -4.73 17.66 3.56
C THR A 10 -3.47 17.90 4.35
N ASP A 11 -3.50 18.85 5.28
CA ASP A 11 -2.36 19.09 6.16
C ASP A 11 -2.05 17.87 7.03
N GLU A 12 -3.08 17.11 7.43
CA GLU A 12 -2.96 15.80 8.05
C GLU A 12 -2.18 14.80 7.16
N SER A 13 -2.49 14.72 5.87
CA SER A 13 -1.79 13.84 4.93
C SER A 13 -0.32 14.26 4.70
N LYS A 14 -0.01 15.56 4.83
CA LYS A 14 1.37 16.05 4.78
C LYS A 14 2.12 15.70 6.06
N GLU A 15 1.46 15.83 7.21
CA GLU A 15 2.07 15.53 8.49
C GLU A 15 2.38 14.04 8.64
N LEU A 16 1.45 13.15 8.29
CA LEU A 16 1.71 11.70 8.27
C LEU A 16 2.88 11.34 7.32
N ARG A 17 3.03 12.05 6.21
CA ARG A 17 4.17 11.86 5.30
C ARG A 17 5.50 12.28 5.94
N LYS A 18 5.51 13.37 6.69
CA LYS A 18 6.70 13.77 7.47
C LYS A 18 7.01 12.77 8.58
N GLN A 19 6.00 12.21 9.24
CA GLN A 19 6.18 11.15 10.24
C GLN A 19 6.80 9.89 9.62
N ALA A 20 6.35 9.46 8.45
CA ALA A 20 6.98 8.37 7.70
C ALA A 20 8.46 8.67 7.39
N GLY A 21 8.76 9.89 6.95
CA GLY A 21 10.12 10.36 6.68
C GLY A 21 11.01 10.39 7.92
N ALA A 22 10.49 10.87 9.04
CA ALA A 22 11.16 10.90 10.33
C ALA A 22 11.41 9.48 10.89
N TRP A 23 10.44 8.57 10.70
CA TRP A 23 10.62 7.17 11.06
C TRP A 23 11.75 6.51 10.25
N MET A 24 11.75 6.64 8.91
CA MET A 24 12.83 6.13 8.06
C MET A 24 14.19 6.73 8.42
N ARG A 25 14.24 8.04 8.72
CA ARG A 25 15.44 8.70 9.24
C ARG A 25 15.94 8.04 10.52
N SER A 26 15.05 7.78 11.48
CA SER A 26 15.42 7.16 12.75
C SER A 26 16.01 5.76 12.55
N VAL A 27 15.44 4.96 11.64
CA VAL A 27 15.93 3.62 11.29
C VAL A 27 17.32 3.73 10.67
N ARG A 28 17.47 4.62 9.69
CA ARG A 28 18.74 4.88 9.00
C ARG A 28 19.85 5.28 9.98
N GLU A 29 19.56 6.18 10.91
CA GLU A 29 20.53 6.68 11.88
C GLU A 29 20.93 5.62 12.90
N ARG A 30 20.00 4.75 13.32
CA ARG A 30 20.34 3.58 14.16
C ARG A 30 21.24 2.56 13.44
N GLN A 31 21.15 2.47 12.11
CA GLN A 31 22.06 1.68 11.27
C GLN A 31 23.41 2.37 11.00
N GLY A 32 23.62 3.60 11.48
CA GLY A 32 24.81 4.39 11.18
C GLY A 32 24.94 4.83 9.72
N LEU A 33 23.84 4.79 8.95
CA LEU A 33 23.84 5.08 7.52
C LEU A 33 23.61 6.57 7.24
N THR A 34 24.25 7.10 6.20
CA THR A 34 23.93 8.41 5.64
C THR A 34 22.79 8.32 4.63
N GLN A 35 22.17 9.46 4.30
CA GLN A 35 21.19 9.51 3.20
C GLN A 35 21.80 9.10 1.85
N HIS A 36 23.11 9.34 1.68
CA HIS A 36 23.84 8.91 0.51
C HIS A 36 23.93 7.38 0.45
N ASP A 37 24.28 6.72 1.57
CA ASP A 37 24.40 5.26 1.63
C ASP A 37 23.09 4.56 1.27
N VAL A 38 21.97 4.99 1.87
CA VAL A 38 20.65 4.44 1.53
C VAL A 38 20.29 4.74 0.08
N GLY A 39 20.61 5.94 -0.41
CA GLY A 39 20.47 6.31 -1.82
C GLY A 39 21.19 5.32 -2.75
N THR A 40 22.45 5.04 -2.46
CA THR A 40 23.31 4.11 -3.21
C THR A 40 22.79 2.68 -3.12
N PHE A 41 22.50 2.15 -1.92
CA PHE A 41 21.99 0.79 -1.74
C PHE A 41 20.66 0.55 -2.42
N ALA A 42 19.76 1.54 -2.39
CA ALA A 42 18.48 1.47 -3.10
C ALA A 42 18.62 1.71 -4.61
N GLY A 43 19.81 2.03 -5.12
CA GLY A 43 20.05 2.27 -6.55
C GLY A 43 19.46 3.58 -7.07
N TYR A 44 19.33 4.60 -6.23
CA TYR A 44 18.99 5.96 -6.68
C TYR A 44 20.17 6.59 -7.41
N ARG A 45 19.90 7.26 -8.54
CA ARG A 45 20.92 8.03 -9.27
C ARG A 45 21.41 9.25 -8.49
N TYR A 46 20.54 9.82 -7.64
CA TYR A 46 20.83 10.99 -6.83
C TYR A 46 20.25 10.80 -5.44
N TYR A 47 21.08 10.95 -4.39
CA TYR A 47 20.67 10.81 -2.99
C TYR A 47 19.54 11.78 -2.60
N THR A 48 19.41 12.91 -3.30
CA THR A 48 18.35 13.91 -3.08
C THR A 48 16.95 13.33 -3.23
N GLN A 49 16.78 12.27 -4.02
CA GLN A 49 15.51 11.55 -4.14
C GLN A 49 15.12 10.87 -2.83
N TYR A 50 16.08 10.27 -2.12
CA TYR A 50 15.85 9.69 -0.80
C TYR A 50 15.70 10.79 0.27
N SER A 51 16.49 11.86 0.20
CA SER A 51 16.37 13.01 1.12
C SER A 51 14.98 13.65 1.08
N ALA A 52 14.38 13.80 -0.11
CA ALA A 52 13.02 14.33 -0.27
C ALA A 52 11.94 13.45 0.39
N ILE A 53 12.16 12.14 0.46
CA ILE A 53 11.28 11.19 1.16
C ILE A 53 11.39 11.41 2.67
N GLU A 54 12.61 11.51 3.22
CA GLU A 54 12.81 11.77 4.66
C GLU A 54 12.27 13.13 5.12
N GLN A 55 12.22 14.12 4.22
CA GLN A 55 11.64 15.44 4.51
C GLN A 55 10.11 15.44 4.43
N GLY A 56 9.49 14.33 4.01
CA GLY A 56 8.04 14.25 3.79
C GLY A 56 7.57 15.08 2.60
N VAL A 57 8.45 15.39 1.65
CA VAL A 57 8.06 16.03 0.37
C VAL A 57 7.56 14.96 -0.59
N GLY A 58 8.39 13.94 -0.79
CA GLY A 58 8.09 12.76 -1.62
C GLY A 58 7.49 11.61 -0.81
N ARG A 59 6.93 10.63 -1.53
CA ARG A 59 6.54 9.34 -0.98
C ARG A 59 7.46 8.27 -1.55
N VAL A 60 7.60 7.17 -0.82
CA VAL A 60 8.15 5.96 -1.43
C VAL A 60 7.15 5.43 -2.44
N ALA A 61 7.57 5.23 -3.70
CA ALA A 61 6.75 4.56 -4.70
C ALA A 61 6.70 3.05 -4.41
N PRO A 62 5.57 2.34 -4.62
CA PRO A 62 5.44 0.92 -4.27
C PRO A 62 6.57 0.01 -4.75
N ASP A 63 7.02 0.19 -6.00
CA ASP A 63 8.14 -0.53 -6.62
C ASP A 63 9.49 -0.30 -5.92
N ARG A 64 9.59 0.74 -5.09
CA ARG A 64 10.79 1.07 -4.31
C ARG A 64 10.75 0.51 -2.88
N TYR A 65 9.64 -0.08 -2.43
CA TYR A 65 9.51 -0.55 -1.04
C TYR A 65 10.55 -1.64 -0.74
N ALA A 66 10.72 -2.61 -1.63
CA ALA A 66 11.65 -3.73 -1.45
C ALA A 66 13.12 -3.25 -1.37
N VAL A 67 13.54 -2.34 -2.25
CA VAL A 67 14.92 -1.87 -2.28
C VAL A 67 15.25 -0.90 -1.15
N ILE A 68 14.29 -0.07 -0.71
CA ILE A 68 14.50 0.82 0.44
C ILE A 68 14.49 0.04 1.76
N SER A 69 13.57 -0.92 1.92
CA SER A 69 13.56 -1.79 3.11
C SER A 69 14.87 -2.59 3.23
N ALA A 70 15.35 -3.18 2.13
CA ALA A 70 16.66 -3.84 2.10
C ALA A 70 17.83 -2.89 2.44
N ALA A 71 17.84 -1.69 1.86
CA ALA A 71 18.87 -0.68 2.14
C ALA A 71 18.87 -0.20 3.60
N LEU A 72 17.71 -0.21 4.27
CA LEU A 72 17.57 0.13 5.69
C LEU A 72 17.75 -1.09 6.61
N GLY A 73 17.91 -2.30 6.06
CA GLY A 73 17.95 -3.55 6.83
C GLY A 73 16.63 -3.88 7.53
N VAL A 74 15.51 -3.40 7.01
CA VAL A 74 14.16 -3.62 7.56
C VAL A 74 13.47 -4.74 6.79
N ASP A 75 12.71 -5.58 7.49
CA ASP A 75 11.87 -6.58 6.83
C ASP A 75 10.86 -5.91 5.88
N PRO A 76 10.73 -6.35 4.61
CA PRO A 76 9.84 -5.67 3.66
C PRO A 76 8.36 -5.73 4.02
N SER A 77 7.90 -6.80 4.70
CA SER A 77 6.50 -6.91 5.14
C SER A 77 6.21 -5.96 6.29
N PHE A 78 7.14 -5.85 7.23
CA PHE A 78 7.09 -4.80 8.25
C PHE A 78 7.12 -3.40 7.62
N PHE A 79 8.06 -3.13 6.71
CA PHE A 79 8.20 -1.83 6.05
C PHE A 79 6.92 -1.42 5.30
N ALA A 80 6.29 -2.36 4.58
CA ALA A 80 5.04 -2.11 3.86
C ALA A 80 3.89 -1.77 4.81
N ARG A 81 3.70 -2.55 5.89
CA ARG A 81 2.67 -2.28 6.91
C ARG A 81 2.92 -0.96 7.63
N LYS A 82 4.17 -0.67 8.00
CA LYS A 82 4.56 0.56 8.69
C LYS A 82 4.33 1.79 7.81
N LEU A 83 4.72 1.74 6.53
CA LEU A 83 4.41 2.83 5.60
C LEU A 83 2.92 2.97 5.31
N MET A 84 2.15 1.87 5.29
CA MET A 84 0.70 1.91 5.12
C MET A 84 0.02 2.69 6.26
N CYS A 85 0.42 2.47 7.52
CA CYS A 85 -0.08 3.24 8.67
C CYS A 85 0.07 4.76 8.48
N PHE A 86 1.16 5.23 7.86
CA PHE A 86 1.32 6.66 7.56
C PHE A 86 0.63 7.08 6.25
N TYR A 87 0.74 6.27 5.20
CA TYR A 87 0.37 6.70 3.87
C TYR A 87 -1.10 6.48 3.54
N ASP A 88 -1.72 5.47 4.13
CA ASP A 88 -3.11 5.10 3.98
C ASP A 88 -3.64 4.51 5.30
N PRO A 89 -3.79 5.34 6.35
CA PRO A 89 -4.20 4.89 7.68
C PRO A 89 -5.57 4.21 7.67
N LEU A 90 -6.48 4.64 6.79
CA LEU A 90 -7.81 4.03 6.70
C LEU A 90 -7.75 2.59 6.17
N THR A 91 -6.89 2.31 5.19
CA THR A 91 -6.62 0.93 4.76
C THR A 91 -5.91 0.15 5.86
N PHE A 92 -4.95 0.76 6.56
CA PHE A 92 -4.24 0.13 7.68
C PHE A 92 -5.22 -0.31 8.78
N ASP A 93 -6.09 0.59 9.26
CA ASP A 93 -7.04 0.35 10.35
C ASP A 93 -8.02 -0.79 10.06
N VAL A 94 -8.33 -1.06 8.78
CA VAL A 94 -9.19 -2.18 8.39
C VAL A 94 -8.43 -3.51 8.36
N LEU A 95 -7.15 -3.48 7.97
CA LEU A 95 -6.37 -4.68 7.68
C LEU A 95 -5.46 -5.15 8.81
N PHE A 96 -4.96 -4.21 9.59
CA PHE A 96 -3.88 -4.37 10.56
C PHE A 96 -4.20 -3.62 11.85
N THR A 97 -3.35 -3.82 12.84
CA THR A 97 -3.37 -3.17 14.15
C THR A 97 -1.97 -2.69 14.48
N GLU A 98 -1.83 -1.86 15.52
CA GLU A 98 -0.49 -1.52 16.05
C GLU A 98 0.30 -2.79 16.36
N ALA A 99 -0.32 -3.87 16.86
CA ALA A 99 0.35 -5.16 17.09
C ALA A 99 1.03 -5.76 15.84
N ASP A 100 0.54 -5.47 14.63
CA ASP A 100 1.14 -5.93 13.37
C ASP A 100 2.42 -5.15 12.98
N ILE A 101 2.65 -4.02 13.64
CA ILE A 101 3.80 -3.13 13.53
C ILE A 101 4.50 -2.89 14.89
N ASP A 102 4.04 -3.56 15.95
CA ASP A 102 4.62 -3.66 17.28
C ASP A 102 5.43 -4.96 17.34
N ASP A 103 6.53 -4.91 16.63
CA ASP A 103 7.66 -5.77 16.85
C ASP A 103 8.87 -4.89 16.55
N ASP A 104 10.01 -5.23 17.13
CA ASP A 104 11.28 -4.66 16.73
C ASP A 104 11.55 -5.05 15.25
N GLY A 105 10.89 -4.37 14.29
CA GLY A 105 11.38 -4.24 12.91
C GLY A 105 12.80 -3.64 12.85
N THR A 106 13.34 -3.31 14.02
CA THR A 106 14.72 -3.15 14.43
C THR A 106 15.48 -4.46 14.73
N HIS A 107 15.05 -5.64 14.29
CA HIS A 107 15.98 -6.68 13.86
C HIS A 107 16.64 -6.22 12.55
N LEU A 108 17.36 -5.11 12.67
CA LEU A 108 18.16 -4.48 11.66
C LEU A 108 19.08 -5.56 11.12
N ARG A 109 18.73 -6.04 9.93
CA ARG A 109 19.61 -6.92 9.18
C ARG A 109 20.74 -6.07 8.61
N GLU A 110 21.82 -6.73 8.20
CA GLU A 110 22.86 -6.04 7.45
C GLU A 110 22.22 -5.32 6.24
N PRO A 111 22.47 -4.02 6.06
CA PRO A 111 22.01 -3.29 4.89
C PRO A 111 22.47 -4.00 3.63
N MET A 112 21.53 -4.43 2.79
CA MET A 112 21.84 -5.14 1.56
C MET A 112 21.62 -4.23 0.35
N GLY A 113 22.50 -4.37 -0.65
CA GLY A 113 22.25 -3.85 -1.99
C GLY A 113 21.02 -4.52 -2.62
N ALA A 114 20.38 -3.83 -3.57
CA ALA A 114 19.14 -4.25 -4.20
C ALA A 114 19.24 -5.66 -4.85
N VAL A 115 18.70 -6.69 -4.18
CA VAL A 115 18.50 -8.02 -4.78
C VAL A 115 17.18 -8.63 -4.28
N ARG A 116 16.03 -8.13 -4.76
CA ARG A 116 14.76 -8.88 -4.69
C ARG A 116 13.92 -8.64 -5.95
N ASP A 117 13.49 -9.75 -6.56
CA ASP A 117 12.53 -9.78 -7.67
C ASP A 117 11.13 -9.45 -7.14
N LEU A 118 10.70 -8.20 -7.24
CA LEU A 118 9.27 -7.88 -7.14
C LEU A 118 8.57 -8.36 -8.43
N PRO A 119 7.32 -8.83 -8.35
CA PRO A 119 6.55 -9.11 -9.55
C PRO A 119 6.44 -7.85 -10.41
N ALA A 120 6.83 -7.97 -11.68
CA ALA A 120 6.69 -6.89 -12.64
C ALA A 120 5.24 -6.84 -13.14
N TYR A 121 4.48 -5.84 -12.71
CA TYR A 121 3.12 -5.62 -13.21
C TYR A 121 3.12 -4.72 -14.44
N THR A 122 2.61 -5.23 -15.56
CA THR A 122 2.38 -4.41 -16.76
C THR A 122 1.19 -3.48 -16.55
N SER A 123 1.15 -2.36 -17.28
CA SER A 123 0.00 -1.45 -17.25
C SER A 123 -1.32 -2.16 -17.53
N ASP A 124 -1.32 -3.09 -18.50
CA ASP A 124 -2.51 -3.86 -18.83
C ASP A 124 -2.85 -4.90 -17.77
N GLY A 125 -1.86 -5.55 -17.15
CA GLY A 125 -2.08 -6.42 -15.99
C GLY A 125 -2.75 -5.69 -14.83
N LEU A 126 -2.31 -4.47 -14.51
CA LEU A 126 -2.93 -3.62 -13.47
C LEU A 126 -4.37 -3.22 -13.82
N LYS A 127 -4.69 -3.00 -15.10
CA LYS A 127 -6.08 -2.75 -15.53
C LYS A 127 -6.94 -4.00 -15.37
N THR A 128 -6.42 -5.17 -15.73
CA THR A 128 -7.11 -6.45 -15.58
C THR A 128 -7.42 -6.74 -14.11
N LEU A 129 -6.44 -6.63 -13.21
CA LEU A 129 -6.65 -6.80 -11.77
C LEU A 129 -7.74 -5.86 -11.22
N ARG A 130 -7.72 -4.59 -11.64
CA ARG A 130 -8.75 -3.63 -11.21
C ARG A 130 -10.14 -3.96 -11.75
N LYS A 131 -10.23 -4.50 -12.97
CA LYS A 131 -11.49 -4.99 -13.55
C LYS A 131 -12.01 -6.21 -12.80
N GLU A 132 -11.15 -7.16 -12.45
CA GLU A 132 -11.52 -8.33 -11.63
C GLU A 132 -12.02 -7.92 -10.25
N ALA A 133 -11.40 -6.93 -9.60
CA ALA A 133 -11.90 -6.38 -8.35
C ALA A 133 -13.29 -5.72 -8.52
N GLY A 134 -13.50 -5.02 -9.63
CA GLY A 134 -14.82 -4.47 -9.97
C GLY A 134 -15.89 -5.55 -10.16
N GLN A 135 -15.56 -6.64 -10.84
CA GLN A 135 -16.45 -7.80 -11.02
C GLN A 135 -16.75 -8.51 -9.70
N PHE A 136 -15.76 -8.62 -8.82
CA PHE A 136 -15.95 -9.13 -7.45
C PHE A 136 -16.92 -8.23 -6.66
N ILE A 137 -16.75 -6.91 -6.71
CA ILE A 137 -17.68 -5.97 -6.06
C ILE A 137 -19.10 -6.14 -6.62
N GLN A 138 -19.21 -6.30 -7.94
CA GLN A 138 -20.48 -6.54 -8.61
C GLN A 138 -21.16 -7.81 -8.10
N SER A 139 -20.44 -8.94 -8.03
CA SER A 139 -21.02 -10.21 -7.57
C SER A 139 -21.49 -10.11 -6.11
N VAL A 140 -20.68 -9.53 -5.23
CA VAL A 140 -21.03 -9.32 -3.81
C VAL A 140 -22.27 -8.42 -3.68
N ARG A 141 -22.39 -7.37 -4.51
CA ARG A 141 -23.57 -6.49 -4.54
C ARG A 141 -24.83 -7.26 -4.96
N GLU A 142 -24.73 -8.08 -6.00
CA GLU A 142 -25.85 -8.86 -6.54
C GLU A 142 -26.29 -9.96 -5.57
N GLU A 143 -25.35 -10.61 -4.88
CA GLU A 143 -25.63 -11.55 -3.79
C GLU A 143 -26.35 -10.89 -2.61
N ALA A 144 -26.03 -9.62 -2.32
CA ALA A 144 -26.75 -8.81 -1.34
C ALA A 144 -28.12 -8.31 -1.83
N GLY A 145 -28.53 -8.67 -3.06
CA GLY A 145 -29.81 -8.30 -3.66
C GLY A 145 -29.93 -6.82 -4.03
N LEU A 146 -28.82 -6.10 -4.17
CA LEU A 146 -28.81 -4.66 -4.42
C LEU A 146 -28.62 -4.37 -5.90
N THR A 147 -29.32 -3.38 -6.43
CA THR A 147 -28.98 -2.77 -7.72
C THR A 147 -27.84 -1.75 -7.56
N GLN A 148 -27.26 -1.30 -8.67
CA GLN A 148 -26.28 -0.20 -8.64
C GLN A 148 -26.87 1.10 -8.06
N VAL A 149 -28.18 1.33 -8.25
CA VAL A 149 -28.90 2.48 -7.69
C VAL A 149 -29.02 2.32 -6.17
N ASP A 150 -29.47 1.15 -5.69
CA ASP A 150 -29.58 0.87 -4.25
C ASP A 150 -28.24 1.02 -3.54
N MET A 151 -27.16 0.52 -4.16
CA MET A 151 -25.82 0.67 -3.61
C MET A 151 -25.39 2.14 -3.56
N ALA A 152 -25.66 2.92 -4.61
CA ALA A 152 -25.32 4.33 -4.64
C ALA A 152 -26.10 5.13 -3.57
N ASP A 153 -27.38 4.83 -3.39
CA ASP A 153 -28.22 5.45 -2.38
C ASP A 153 -27.72 5.12 -0.96
N ARG A 154 -27.39 3.84 -0.69
CA ARG A 154 -26.79 3.41 0.60
C ARG A 154 -25.44 4.09 0.87
N MET A 155 -24.65 4.34 -0.18
CA MET A 155 -23.37 5.04 -0.08
C MET A 155 -23.52 6.56 -0.02
N GLY A 156 -24.73 7.11 -0.17
CA GLY A 156 -24.95 8.56 -0.25
C GLY A 156 -24.29 9.19 -1.48
N TYR A 157 -24.04 8.41 -2.53
CA TYR A 157 -23.45 8.91 -3.77
C TYR A 157 -24.47 9.69 -4.58
N LYS A 158 -24.09 10.89 -5.02
CA LYS A 158 -24.95 11.75 -5.86
C LYS A 158 -25.38 11.08 -7.18
N PHE A 159 -24.57 10.16 -7.71
CA PHE A 159 -24.84 9.51 -8.99
C PHE A 159 -24.46 8.02 -8.94
N TYR A 160 -25.38 7.15 -9.36
CA TYR A 160 -25.16 5.70 -9.44
C TYR A 160 -24.01 5.31 -10.38
N THR A 161 -23.66 6.18 -11.34
CA THR A 161 -22.56 5.97 -12.29
C THR A 161 -21.22 5.75 -11.59
N ARG A 162 -21.04 6.22 -10.36
CA ARG A 162 -19.87 5.94 -9.53
C ARG A 162 -19.73 4.44 -9.22
N VAL A 163 -20.82 3.77 -8.86
CA VAL A 163 -20.84 2.31 -8.62
C VAL A 163 -20.48 1.58 -9.91
N SER A 164 -21.11 1.94 -11.03
CA SER A 164 -20.79 1.37 -12.36
C SER A 164 -19.33 1.58 -12.78
N GLN A 165 -18.73 2.73 -12.48
CA GLN A 165 -17.31 2.99 -12.76
C GLN A 165 -16.39 2.10 -11.94
N ILE A 166 -16.70 1.86 -10.67
CA ILE A 166 -15.97 0.95 -9.79
C ILE A 166 -16.07 -0.49 -10.31
N GLU A 167 -17.27 -0.96 -10.62
CA GLU A 167 -17.52 -2.33 -11.09
C GLU A 167 -16.86 -2.63 -12.44
N ARG A 168 -16.70 -1.63 -13.31
CA ARG A 168 -15.97 -1.77 -14.58
C ARG A 168 -14.45 -1.64 -14.44
N GLY A 169 -13.94 -1.43 -13.23
CA GLY A 169 -12.51 -1.19 -12.98
C GLY A 169 -12.01 0.12 -13.59
N VAL A 170 -12.88 1.11 -13.79
CA VAL A 170 -12.48 2.48 -14.17
C VAL A 170 -12.17 3.28 -12.92
N GLY A 171 -13.03 3.17 -11.90
CA GLY A 171 -12.86 3.76 -10.58
C GLY A 171 -12.27 2.78 -9.57
N ARG A 172 -12.13 3.27 -8.33
CA ARG A 172 -11.78 2.48 -7.14
C ARG A 172 -12.76 2.86 -6.03
N VAL A 173 -13.02 1.92 -5.12
CA VAL A 173 -13.61 2.30 -3.82
C VAL A 173 -12.52 3.05 -3.05
N PRO A 174 -12.75 4.31 -2.63
CA PRO A 174 -11.75 5.03 -1.87
C PRO A 174 -11.72 4.53 -0.41
N PRO A 175 -10.58 4.65 0.29
CA PRO A 175 -10.45 4.10 1.64
C PRO A 175 -11.48 4.59 2.66
N GLU A 176 -11.88 5.86 2.59
CA GLU A 176 -12.93 6.45 3.46
C GLU A 176 -14.29 5.77 3.31
N ASP A 177 -14.55 5.15 2.16
CA ASP A 177 -15.80 4.47 1.89
C ASP A 177 -15.77 3.01 2.35
N PHE A 178 -14.62 2.39 2.64
CA PHE A 178 -14.52 0.95 2.89
C PHE A 178 -15.47 0.43 3.98
N VAL A 179 -15.55 1.11 5.11
CA VAL A 179 -16.41 0.70 6.23
C VAL A 179 -17.89 0.84 5.86
N THR A 180 -18.27 1.94 5.20
CA THR A 180 -19.67 2.15 4.78
C THR A 180 -20.06 1.19 3.64
N PHE A 181 -19.13 0.93 2.72
CA PHE A 181 -19.30 0.03 1.58
C PHE A 181 -19.53 -1.41 2.03
N THR A 182 -18.71 -1.89 2.96
CA THR A 182 -18.81 -3.25 3.52
C THR A 182 -20.07 -3.41 4.37
N LYS A 183 -20.45 -2.38 5.14
CA LYS A 183 -21.75 -2.33 5.85
C LYS A 183 -22.94 -2.37 4.88
N ALA A 184 -22.90 -1.61 3.79
CA ALA A 184 -23.97 -1.59 2.79
C ALA A 184 -24.16 -2.95 2.11
N LEU A 185 -23.05 -3.66 1.87
CA LEU A 185 -23.02 -5.01 1.31
C LEU A 185 -23.28 -6.14 2.33
N GLY A 186 -23.17 -5.85 3.64
CA GLY A 186 -23.32 -6.86 4.69
C GLY A 186 -22.17 -7.88 4.76
N VAL A 187 -20.94 -7.47 4.39
CA VAL A 187 -19.75 -8.34 4.38
C VAL A 187 -18.70 -7.91 5.40
N ASP A 188 -17.82 -8.84 5.79
CA ASP A 188 -16.70 -8.51 6.68
C ASP A 188 -15.71 -7.55 5.99
N PRO A 189 -15.33 -6.43 6.64
CA PRO A 189 -14.45 -5.45 6.02
C PRO A 189 -13.05 -5.96 5.70
N LYS A 190 -12.45 -6.80 6.55
CA LYS A 190 -11.04 -7.19 6.44
C LYS A 190 -10.74 -8.04 5.18
N PRO A 191 -11.44 -9.16 4.89
CA PRO A 191 -11.20 -9.93 3.68
C PRO A 191 -11.61 -9.16 2.42
N PHE A 192 -12.65 -8.32 2.50
CA PHE A 192 -13.09 -7.48 1.38
C PHE A 192 -12.02 -6.46 0.99
N VAL A 193 -11.53 -5.67 1.94
CA VAL A 193 -10.49 -4.66 1.69
C VAL A 193 -9.16 -5.32 1.31
N ARG A 194 -8.83 -6.48 1.88
CA ARG A 194 -7.64 -7.24 1.48
C ARG A 194 -7.69 -7.63 0.01
N ARG A 195 -8.86 -8.07 -0.48
CA ARG A 195 -9.08 -8.40 -1.89
C ARG A 195 -8.97 -7.15 -2.78
N LEU A 196 -9.46 -5.99 -2.33
CA LEU A 196 -9.31 -4.74 -3.08
C LEU A 196 -7.84 -4.28 -3.14
N LEU A 197 -7.10 -4.35 -2.04
CA LEU A 197 -5.69 -3.98 -1.99
C LEU A 197 -4.87 -4.82 -2.99
N GLN A 198 -5.12 -6.13 -3.06
CA GLN A 198 -4.50 -7.03 -4.04
C GLN A 198 -4.62 -6.53 -5.48
N ALA A 199 -5.72 -5.88 -5.84
CA ALA A 199 -5.93 -5.35 -7.18
C ALA A 199 -5.48 -3.89 -7.35
N TYR A 200 -5.59 -3.08 -6.30
CA TYR A 200 -5.36 -1.64 -6.36
C TYR A 200 -3.89 -1.24 -6.17
N ASP A 201 -3.18 -2.01 -5.35
CA ASP A 201 -1.74 -1.91 -5.11
C ASP A 201 -1.15 -3.31 -4.89
N PRO A 202 -0.95 -4.10 -5.96
CA PRO A 202 -0.53 -5.49 -5.84
C PRO A 202 0.89 -5.64 -5.27
N ILE A 203 1.76 -4.64 -5.43
CA ILE A 203 3.11 -4.66 -4.84
C ILE A 203 3.01 -4.48 -3.33
N VAL A 204 2.24 -3.50 -2.86
CA VAL A 204 2.02 -3.32 -1.41
C VAL A 204 1.29 -4.53 -0.83
N TYR A 205 0.30 -5.09 -1.53
CA TYR A 205 -0.35 -6.33 -1.11
C TYR A 205 0.65 -7.48 -0.97
N HIS A 206 1.46 -7.73 -2.00
CA HIS A 206 2.46 -8.79 -1.97
C HIS A 206 3.38 -8.60 -0.78
N LEU A 207 3.98 -7.41 -0.61
CA LEU A 207 4.88 -7.17 0.51
C LEU A 207 4.19 -7.28 1.87
N ALA A 208 3.00 -6.72 2.05
CA ALA A 208 2.33 -6.66 3.35
C ALA A 208 1.72 -8.01 3.81
N PHE A 209 1.41 -8.92 2.89
CA PHE A 209 0.72 -10.18 3.20
C PHE A 209 1.43 -11.45 2.74
N GLU A 210 2.21 -11.40 1.67
CA GLU A 210 2.92 -12.55 1.11
C GLU A 210 4.40 -12.39 1.48
N GLN A 211 4.96 -13.37 2.19
CA GLN A 211 6.40 -13.28 2.47
C GLN A 211 7.15 -13.28 1.13
N PRO A 212 8.07 -12.32 0.90
CA PRO A 212 8.93 -12.37 -0.27
C PRO A 212 9.71 -13.68 -0.19
N VAL A 213 9.49 -14.56 -1.19
CA VAL A 213 10.12 -15.88 -1.27
C VAL A 213 11.62 -15.69 -1.03
N SER A 214 12.11 -16.12 0.13
CA SER A 214 13.53 -16.31 0.35
C SER A 214 13.95 -17.36 -0.67
N ARG A 215 14.62 -16.94 -1.76
CA ARG A 215 15.39 -17.91 -2.54
C ARG A 215 16.37 -18.53 -1.57
N GLU A 216 16.24 -19.84 -1.43
CA GLU A 216 17.02 -20.70 -0.56
C GLU A 216 18.50 -20.29 -0.62
N SER A 217 19.13 -20.23 0.56
CA SER A 217 20.56 -20.43 0.64
C SER A 217 20.87 -21.72 -0.10
N VAL A 218 21.38 -21.60 -1.32
CA VAL A 218 22.04 -22.71 -1.99
C VAL A 218 23.30 -22.94 -1.16
N ALA A 219 23.19 -23.84 -0.19
CA ALA A 219 24.33 -24.48 0.41
C ALA A 219 25.03 -25.25 -0.72
N GLY A 220 26.22 -24.77 -1.07
CA GLY A 220 27.20 -25.42 -1.92
C GLY A 220 28.58 -25.06 -1.41
#